data_AF-A0A520Z6W9-F1
#
_entry.id   AF-A0A520Z6W9-F1
#
_cell.length_a   1.000
_cell.length_b   1.000
_cell.length_c   1.000
_cell.angle_alpha   90.00
_cell.angle_beta   90.00
_cell.angle_gamma   90.00
#
_symmetry.space_group_name_H-M   'P 1'
#
loop_
_entity.id
_entity.type
_entity.pdbx_description
1 polymer ?
#
loop_
_entity_poly.entity_id
_entity_poly.type
_entity_poly.pdbx_seq_one_letter_code
_entity_poly.pdbx_strand_id
1 'polypeptide(L)'
;IIPFAVLGLIYYLNFKELYKNLYLDSSLKTKTEQARTTNLEWTRKFGDIAPFMQLDLKLITRSKRAKSSLWMLGLGLLYGLFFYPNPVYANQEWFFVFIGIFVTGIFLINFGQFIPAWDSSYYKLLMSQNIKYEKYLKSKFTLMIMSVIIMFVLSIPYVYFGWKILLAHFAAAIYNIGINSHVILYGGSFNRKKIALDQKAAFNFQGTGAVQWIIGLPLMIVPMIIFAILNYLISFEIAIAIIIALGLVGIALHQKIMSFITARYQATKYKMIDAFDQDN
;
A
#
# COMPACT_ATOMS: atom_id res chain seq x y z
N ILE A 1 33.51 -21.28 -41.97
CA ILE A 1 32.28 -20.48 -42.22
C ILE A 1 31.67 -19.99 -40.89
N ILE A 2 31.34 -20.89 -39.95
CA ILE A 2 30.77 -20.53 -38.64
C ILE A 2 31.62 -19.53 -37.81
N PRO A 3 32.97 -19.63 -37.74
CA PRO A 3 33.78 -18.69 -36.96
C PRO A 3 33.75 -17.25 -37.51
N PHE A 4 33.66 -17.10 -38.83
CA PHE A 4 33.60 -15.79 -39.49
C PHE A 4 32.23 -15.12 -39.31
N ALA A 5 31.15 -15.89 -39.24
CA ALA A 5 29.82 -15.38 -38.94
C ALA A 5 29.71 -14.85 -37.49
N VAL A 6 30.28 -15.58 -36.54
CA VAL A 6 30.34 -15.16 -35.12
C VAL A 6 31.17 -13.90 -34.97
N LEU A 7 32.34 -13.82 -35.62
CA LEU A 7 33.16 -12.61 -35.65
C LEU A 7 32.42 -11.42 -36.26
N GLY A 8 31.71 -11.62 -37.37
CA GLY A 8 30.90 -10.58 -38.00
C GLY A 8 29.78 -10.07 -37.10
N LEU A 9 29.10 -10.96 -36.38
CA LEU A 9 28.03 -10.59 -35.44
C LEU A 9 28.59 -9.80 -34.25
N ILE A 10 29.69 -10.26 -33.65
CA ILE A 10 30.33 -9.58 -32.51
C ILE A 10 30.85 -8.20 -32.92
N TYR A 11 31.44 -8.10 -34.12
CA TYR A 11 31.89 -6.83 -34.69
C TYR A 11 30.72 -5.88 -34.89
N TYR A 12 29.61 -6.35 -35.49
CA TYR A 12 28.43 -5.53 -35.72
C TYR A 12 27.79 -5.04 -34.40
N LEU A 13 27.69 -5.91 -33.40
CA LEU A 13 27.15 -5.54 -32.09
C LEU A 13 28.05 -4.51 -31.37
N ASN A 14 29.37 -4.69 -31.43
CA ASN A 14 30.32 -3.70 -30.88
C ASN A 14 30.26 -2.38 -31.63
N PHE A 15 30.27 -2.41 -32.97
CA PHE A 15 30.20 -1.22 -33.79
C PHE A 15 28.92 -0.44 -33.53
N LYS A 16 27.78 -1.13 -33.41
CA LYS A 16 26.48 -0.51 -33.09
C LYS A 16 26.49 0.17 -31.71
N GLU A 17 27.06 -0.48 -30.70
CA GLU A 17 27.13 0.07 -29.34
C GLU A 17 28.14 1.24 -29.26
N LEU A 18 29.31 1.11 -29.90
CA LEU A 18 30.32 2.16 -30.00
C LEU A 18 29.79 3.37 -30.77
N TYR A 19 29.14 3.18 -31.92
CA TYR A 19 28.57 4.27 -32.71
C TYR A 19 27.49 5.03 -31.94
N LYS A 20 26.69 4.33 -31.13
CA LYS A 20 25.67 4.92 -30.27
C LYS A 20 26.27 5.74 -29.11
N ASN A 21 27.42 5.31 -28.59
CA ASN A 21 28.10 5.94 -27.45
C ASN A 21 29.23 6.92 -27.88
N LEU A 22 29.56 7.02 -29.17
CA LEU A 22 30.59 7.92 -29.72
C LEU A 22 30.19 9.41 -29.60
N TYR A 23 28.89 9.69 -29.54
CA TYR A 23 28.35 11.02 -29.28
C TYR A 23 28.23 11.27 -27.77
N LEU A 24 29.37 11.59 -27.13
CA LEU A 24 29.46 11.99 -25.71
C LEU A 24 28.54 13.19 -25.35
N ASP A 25 28.14 14.00 -26.33
CA ASP A 25 27.17 15.09 -26.15
C ASP A 25 25.74 14.62 -25.89
N SER A 26 25.41 13.37 -26.24
CA SER A 26 24.07 12.79 -25.98
C SER A 26 23.94 12.17 -24.59
N SER A 27 25.06 11.75 -23.98
CA SER A 27 25.10 11.22 -22.60
C SER A 27 25.22 12.33 -21.55
N LEU A 28 25.75 13.51 -21.92
CA LEU A 28 25.84 14.70 -21.06
C LEU A 28 24.63 15.63 -21.14
N LYS A 29 23.77 15.49 -22.16
CA LYS A 29 22.44 16.12 -22.13
C LYS A 29 21.63 15.44 -21.04
N THR A 30 21.60 16.06 -19.85
CA THR A 30 20.59 15.77 -18.83
C THR A 30 19.26 15.73 -19.56
N LYS A 31 18.59 14.57 -19.59
CA LYS A 31 17.25 14.46 -20.15
C LYS A 31 16.40 15.52 -19.44
N THR A 32 16.17 16.63 -20.10
CA THR A 32 15.19 17.62 -19.70
C THR A 32 13.84 17.02 -20.03
N GLU A 33 13.42 16.02 -19.25
CA GLU A 33 12.03 15.65 -19.20
C GLU A 33 11.28 16.92 -18.81
N GLN A 34 10.52 17.50 -19.75
CA GLN A 34 9.56 18.54 -19.45
C GLN A 34 8.76 18.09 -18.24
N ALA A 35 8.81 18.85 -17.16
CA ALA A 35 8.07 18.54 -15.95
C ALA A 35 6.58 18.55 -16.30
N ARG A 36 6.01 17.37 -16.58
CA ARG A 36 4.55 17.21 -16.64
C ARG A 36 4.01 17.55 -15.26
N THR A 37 3.45 18.74 -15.14
CA THR A 37 2.70 19.16 -13.96
C THR A 37 1.41 18.36 -13.96
N THR A 38 1.36 17.29 -13.17
CA THR A 38 0.10 16.59 -12.93
C THR A 38 -0.82 17.57 -12.20
N ASN A 39 -1.90 18.00 -12.86
CA ASN A 39 -2.93 18.81 -12.22
C ASN A 39 -3.67 17.93 -11.19
N LEU A 40 -3.48 18.24 -9.90
CA LEU A 40 -4.11 17.55 -8.76
C LEU A 40 -5.21 18.43 -8.12
N GLU A 41 -5.78 19.40 -8.83
CA GLU A 41 -6.79 20.32 -8.29
C GLU A 41 -8.04 19.62 -7.74
N TRP A 42 -8.38 18.42 -8.24
CA TRP A 42 -9.47 17.62 -7.70
C TRP A 42 -9.31 17.30 -6.20
N THR A 43 -8.07 17.24 -5.71
CA THR A 43 -7.75 17.02 -4.29
C THR A 43 -8.19 18.18 -3.40
N ARG A 44 -8.44 19.38 -3.95
CA ARG A 44 -8.93 20.54 -3.18
C ARG A 44 -10.29 20.27 -2.52
N LYS A 45 -11.07 19.30 -3.03
CA LYS A 45 -12.32 18.85 -2.42
C LYS A 45 -12.13 18.28 -1.01
N PHE A 46 -10.91 17.86 -0.66
CA PHE A 46 -10.56 17.35 0.67
C PHE A 46 -10.14 18.46 1.65
N GLY A 47 -10.25 19.73 1.25
CA GLY A 47 -10.05 20.88 2.12
C GLY A 47 -8.63 20.97 2.66
N ASP A 48 -8.52 21.05 3.98
CA ASP A 48 -7.30 21.34 4.73
C ASP A 48 -6.34 20.14 4.86
N ILE A 49 -6.72 18.95 4.39
CA ILE A 49 -5.80 17.81 4.19
C ILE A 49 -5.25 17.71 2.76
N ALA A 50 -5.77 18.51 1.81
CA ALA A 50 -5.40 18.43 0.41
C ALA A 50 -3.88 18.54 0.15
N PRO A 51 -3.12 19.43 0.81
CA PRO A 51 -1.68 19.53 0.59
C PRO A 51 -0.94 18.22 0.90
N PHE A 52 -1.32 17.53 1.98
CA PHE A 52 -0.75 16.23 2.33
C PHE A 52 -1.11 15.16 1.30
N MET A 53 -2.37 15.14 0.86
CA MET A 53 -2.82 14.15 -0.13
C MET A 53 -2.13 14.37 -1.49
N GLN A 54 -1.86 15.63 -1.87
CA GLN A 54 -1.07 15.93 -3.06
C GLN A 54 0.38 15.47 -2.92
N LEU A 55 1.00 15.62 -1.75
CA LEU A 55 2.34 15.09 -1.49
C LEU A 55 2.36 13.57 -1.64
N ASP A 56 1.37 12.88 -1.07
CA ASP A 56 1.23 11.43 -1.17
C ASP A 56 1.06 10.97 -2.62
N LEU A 57 0.17 11.60 -3.39
CA LEU A 57 -0.05 11.26 -4.79
C LEU A 57 1.20 11.53 -5.63
N LYS A 58 1.93 12.63 -5.36
CA LYS A 58 3.22 12.91 -6.00
C LYS A 58 4.26 11.86 -5.63
N LEU A 59 4.33 11.45 -4.37
CA LEU A 59 5.24 10.39 -3.91
C LEU A 59 4.95 9.07 -4.63
N ILE A 60 3.67 8.69 -4.70
CA ILE A 60 3.21 7.45 -5.36
C ILE A 60 3.54 7.47 -6.86
N THR A 61 3.33 8.61 -7.53
CA THR A 61 3.51 8.72 -8.98
C THR A 61 4.94 9.05 -9.41
N ARG A 62 5.78 9.62 -8.54
CA ARG A 62 7.15 10.05 -8.90
C ARG A 62 8.23 9.10 -8.40
N SER A 63 8.09 8.49 -7.21
CA SER A 63 9.12 7.61 -6.68
C SER A 63 9.17 6.27 -7.40
N LYS A 64 10.38 5.72 -7.63
CA LYS A 64 10.55 4.38 -8.21
C LYS A 64 9.97 3.31 -7.29
N ARG A 65 10.17 3.48 -5.97
CA ARG A 65 9.67 2.56 -4.96
C ARG A 65 8.15 2.47 -4.93
N ALA A 66 7.44 3.57 -4.77
CA ALA A 66 5.98 3.53 -4.68
C ALA A 66 5.32 3.16 -6.01
N LYS A 67 5.91 3.56 -7.16
CA LYS A 67 5.45 3.06 -8.47
C LYS A 67 5.61 1.55 -8.60
N SER A 68 6.69 0.98 -8.10
CA SER A 68 6.85 -0.48 -8.05
C SER A 68 5.79 -1.13 -7.16
N SER A 69 5.37 -0.49 -6.07
CA SER A 69 4.27 -0.98 -5.23
C SER A 69 2.91 -0.97 -5.95
N LEU A 70 2.65 -0.01 -6.84
CA LEU A 70 1.42 -0.02 -7.66
C LEU A 70 1.29 -1.28 -8.52
N TRP A 71 2.40 -1.77 -9.09
CA TRP A 71 2.40 -3.04 -9.83
C TRP A 71 2.03 -4.23 -8.94
N MET A 72 2.50 -4.23 -7.68
CA MET A 72 2.10 -5.25 -6.70
C MET A 72 0.60 -5.18 -6.36
N LEU A 73 -0.04 -4.00 -6.43
CA LEU A 73 -1.50 -3.89 -6.29
C LEU A 73 -2.23 -4.60 -7.43
N GLY A 74 -1.75 -4.42 -8.66
CA GLY A 74 -2.33 -5.09 -9.83
C GLY A 74 -2.23 -6.62 -9.69
N LEU A 75 -1.06 -7.12 -9.31
CA LEU A 75 -0.89 -8.55 -9.02
C LEU A 75 -1.74 -9.01 -7.82
N GLY A 76 -1.81 -8.21 -6.76
CA GLY A 76 -2.63 -8.48 -5.59
C GLY A 76 -4.12 -8.50 -5.89
N LEU A 77 -4.59 -7.66 -6.82
CA LEU A 77 -5.97 -7.70 -7.32
C LEU A 77 -6.26 -9.03 -8.01
N LEU A 78 -5.33 -9.54 -8.82
CA LEU A 78 -5.45 -10.81 -9.53
C LEU A 78 -5.23 -12.03 -8.63
N TYR A 79 -4.82 -11.84 -7.37
CA TYR A 79 -4.49 -12.93 -6.45
C TYR A 79 -5.66 -13.89 -6.22
N GLY A 80 -6.90 -13.39 -6.19
CA GLY A 80 -8.10 -14.23 -6.05
C GLY A 80 -8.26 -15.24 -7.19
N LEU A 81 -7.79 -14.93 -8.41
CA LEU A 81 -7.87 -15.84 -9.57
C LEU A 81 -7.01 -17.09 -9.41
N PHE A 82 -6.06 -17.12 -8.47
CA PHE A 82 -5.31 -18.34 -8.17
C PHE A 82 -6.16 -19.35 -7.36
N PHE A 83 -7.12 -18.85 -6.57
CA PHE A 83 -7.88 -19.68 -5.62
C PHE A 83 -9.28 -20.00 -6.13
N TYR A 84 -10.03 -19.00 -6.60
CA TYR A 84 -11.45 -19.19 -6.93
C TYR A 84 -11.72 -20.21 -8.05
N PRO A 85 -10.89 -20.33 -9.10
CA PRO A 85 -11.08 -21.37 -10.12
C PRO A 85 -10.73 -22.79 -9.63
N ASN A 86 -9.96 -22.92 -8.54
CA ASN A 86 -9.47 -24.20 -8.09
C ASN A 86 -10.54 -24.90 -7.21
N PRO A 87 -11.01 -26.11 -7.58
CA PRO A 87 -12.08 -26.81 -6.87
C PRO A 87 -11.74 -27.15 -5.42
N VAL A 88 -10.44 -27.25 -5.08
CA VAL A 88 -9.98 -27.49 -3.70
C VAL A 88 -10.36 -26.32 -2.78
N TYR A 89 -10.33 -25.10 -3.29
CA TYR A 89 -10.61 -23.87 -2.51
C TYR A 89 -12.02 -23.33 -2.75
N ALA A 90 -12.66 -23.68 -3.87
CA ALA A 90 -14.01 -23.23 -4.21
C ALA A 90 -15.06 -23.57 -3.15
N ASN A 91 -14.88 -24.67 -2.41
CA ASN A 91 -15.79 -25.10 -1.33
C ASN A 91 -15.33 -24.67 0.07
N GLN A 92 -14.20 -23.96 0.18
CA GLN A 92 -13.64 -23.53 1.47
C GLN A 92 -14.00 -22.07 1.75
N GLU A 93 -15.20 -21.86 2.29
CA GLU A 93 -15.76 -20.51 2.50
C GLU A 93 -14.92 -19.63 3.43
N TRP A 94 -14.18 -20.23 4.37
CA TRP A 94 -13.25 -19.51 5.25
C TRP A 94 -12.15 -18.78 4.48
N PHE A 95 -11.81 -19.26 3.29
CA PHE A 95 -10.80 -18.67 2.42
C PHE A 95 -11.28 -17.39 1.74
N PHE A 96 -12.60 -17.20 1.60
CA PHE A 96 -13.17 -16.05 0.88
C PHE A 96 -12.91 -14.73 1.61
N VAL A 97 -13.03 -14.72 2.95
CA VAL A 97 -12.74 -13.52 3.76
C VAL A 97 -11.25 -13.22 3.76
N PHE A 98 -10.39 -14.25 3.79
CA PHE A 98 -8.94 -14.05 3.67
C PHE A 98 -8.58 -13.33 2.36
N ILE A 99 -9.06 -13.86 1.22
CA ILE A 99 -8.81 -13.23 -0.08
C ILE A 99 -9.45 -11.85 -0.12
N GLY A 100 -10.68 -11.67 0.39
CA GLY A 100 -11.34 -10.38 0.45
C GLY A 100 -10.52 -9.34 1.21
N ILE A 101 -10.01 -9.68 2.40
CA ILE A 101 -9.18 -8.80 3.23
C ILE A 101 -7.91 -8.41 2.49
N PHE A 102 -7.25 -9.40 1.87
CA PHE A 102 -6.02 -9.17 1.12
C PHE A 102 -6.27 -8.31 -0.13
N VAL A 103 -7.20 -8.70 -1.00
CA VAL A 103 -7.48 -8.03 -2.28
C VAL A 103 -7.95 -6.60 -2.04
N THR A 104 -8.92 -6.39 -1.15
CA THR A 104 -9.42 -5.03 -0.86
C THR A 104 -8.43 -4.20 -0.04
N GLY A 105 -7.57 -4.85 0.74
CA GLY A 105 -6.60 -4.24 1.64
C GLY A 105 -5.16 -4.18 1.10
N ILE A 106 -4.87 -4.63 -0.12
CA ILE A 106 -3.49 -4.80 -0.59
C ILE A 106 -2.70 -3.50 -0.57
N PHE A 107 -3.32 -2.39 -0.95
CA PHE A 107 -2.71 -1.07 -0.87
C PHE A 107 -2.48 -0.66 0.58
N LEU A 108 -3.50 -0.84 1.42
CA LEU A 108 -3.44 -0.55 2.84
C LEU A 108 -2.28 -1.31 3.50
N ILE A 109 -2.12 -2.60 3.21
CA ILE A 109 -1.05 -3.45 3.74
C ILE A 109 0.33 -3.03 3.20
N ASN A 110 0.47 -2.80 1.89
CA ASN A 110 1.77 -2.51 1.28
C ASN A 110 2.24 -1.06 1.43
N PHE A 111 1.33 -0.10 1.42
CA PHE A 111 1.64 1.32 1.55
C PHE A 111 1.46 1.78 3.00
N GLY A 112 0.34 1.43 3.63
CA GLY A 112 0.00 1.93 4.97
C GLY A 112 0.98 1.50 6.05
N GLN A 113 1.52 0.27 6.00
CA GLN A 113 2.49 -0.24 6.97
C GLN A 113 3.78 0.59 7.08
N PHE A 114 4.11 1.36 6.05
CA PHE A 114 5.30 2.20 5.99
C PHE A 114 5.01 3.67 6.26
N ILE A 115 3.82 4.02 6.77
CA ILE A 115 3.55 5.37 7.27
C ILE A 115 4.17 5.50 8.67
N PRO A 116 4.91 6.57 9.02
CA PRO A 116 5.28 7.75 8.22
C PRO A 116 6.63 7.62 7.49
N ALA A 117 7.22 6.43 7.41
CA ALA A 117 8.54 6.20 6.79
C ALA A 117 8.61 6.60 5.30
N TRP A 118 7.50 6.59 4.57
CA TRP A 118 7.44 7.19 3.21
C TRP A 118 7.86 8.66 3.18
N ASP A 119 7.54 9.41 4.23
CA ASP A 119 7.84 10.83 4.36
C ASP A 119 9.21 11.09 5.03
N SER A 120 9.96 10.04 5.37
CA SER A 120 11.18 10.12 6.20
C SER A 120 12.17 11.19 5.75
N SER A 121 12.41 11.34 4.45
CA SER A 121 13.36 12.31 3.88
C SER A 121 13.06 13.78 4.20
N TYR A 122 11.79 14.15 4.37
CA TYR A 122 11.36 15.52 4.67
C TYR A 122 10.55 15.60 5.96
N TYR A 123 10.52 14.53 6.75
CA TYR A 123 9.71 14.41 7.94
C TYR A 123 10.06 15.49 8.98
N LYS A 124 11.36 15.78 9.17
CA LYS A 124 11.85 16.84 10.07
C LYS A 124 11.29 18.22 9.70
N LEU A 125 11.27 18.56 8.41
CA LEU A 125 10.69 19.80 7.91
C LEU A 125 9.17 19.82 8.11
N LEU A 126 8.49 18.74 7.74
CA LEU A 126 7.03 18.62 7.92
C LEU A 126 6.62 18.84 9.37
N MET A 127 7.43 18.32 10.29
CA MET A 127 7.21 18.37 11.72
C MET A 127 7.63 19.69 12.39
N SER A 128 8.35 20.57 11.69
CA SER A 128 8.66 21.93 12.16
C SER A 128 7.63 22.97 11.72
N GLN A 129 6.80 22.66 10.73
CA GLN A 129 5.74 23.55 10.29
C GLN A 129 4.63 23.68 11.34
N ASN A 130 3.94 24.82 11.34
CA ASN A 130 2.76 25.07 12.17
C ASN A 130 1.51 24.36 11.60
N ILE A 131 1.54 23.02 11.54
CA ILE A 131 0.42 22.21 11.07
C ILE A 131 0.04 21.19 12.13
N LYS A 132 -1.27 21.02 12.36
CA LYS A 132 -1.79 20.02 13.29
C LYS A 132 -1.47 18.62 12.79
N TYR A 133 -0.85 17.81 13.65
CA TYR A 133 -0.49 16.41 13.37
C TYR A 133 -1.73 15.58 12.97
N GLU A 134 -2.88 15.88 13.56
CA GLU A 134 -4.18 15.28 13.22
C GLU A 134 -4.50 15.39 11.71
N LYS A 135 -4.23 16.54 11.07
CA LYS A 135 -4.51 16.74 9.64
C LYS A 135 -3.62 15.84 8.77
N TYR A 136 -2.35 15.71 9.15
CA TYR A 136 -1.44 14.79 8.50
C TYR A 136 -1.95 13.34 8.56
N LEU A 137 -2.32 12.86 9.76
CA LEU A 137 -2.85 11.50 9.93
C LEU A 137 -4.20 11.29 9.25
N LYS A 138 -5.08 12.29 9.26
CA LYS A 138 -6.36 12.26 8.56
C LYS A 138 -6.17 12.14 7.05
N SER A 139 -5.17 12.81 6.46
CA SER A 139 -4.80 12.62 5.06
C SER A 139 -4.41 11.18 4.76
N LYS A 140 -3.52 10.61 5.58
CA LYS A 140 -3.05 9.22 5.45
C LYS A 140 -4.21 8.23 5.56
N PHE A 141 -5.08 8.41 6.55
CA PHE A 141 -6.27 7.58 6.72
C PHE A 141 -7.22 7.66 5.52
N THR A 142 -7.47 8.87 5.02
CA THR A 142 -8.34 9.10 3.86
C THR A 142 -7.80 8.42 2.61
N LEU A 143 -6.49 8.52 2.35
CA LEU A 143 -5.83 7.84 1.24
C LEU A 143 -6.03 6.32 1.30
N MET A 144 -5.92 5.74 2.49
CA MET A 144 -6.13 4.30 2.70
C MET A 144 -7.59 3.91 2.46
N ILE A 145 -8.57 4.64 2.99
CA ILE A 145 -10.00 4.36 2.73
C ILE A 145 -10.30 4.41 1.24
N MET A 146 -9.86 5.47 0.56
CA MET A 146 -10.08 5.63 -0.88
C MET A 146 -9.50 4.45 -1.65
N SER A 147 -8.32 3.97 -1.25
CA SER A 147 -7.72 2.78 -1.87
C SER A 147 -8.56 1.52 -1.66
N VAL A 148 -9.09 1.29 -0.45
CA VAL A 148 -9.92 0.11 -0.16
C VAL A 148 -11.22 0.14 -0.96
N ILE A 149 -11.85 1.32 -1.09
CA ILE A 149 -13.06 1.49 -1.91
C ILE A 149 -12.76 1.17 -3.38
N ILE A 150 -11.67 1.72 -3.93
CA ILE A 150 -11.27 1.45 -5.31
C ILE A 150 -10.99 -0.04 -5.51
N MET A 151 -10.23 -0.66 -4.60
CA MET A 151 -9.89 -2.08 -4.69
C MET A 151 -11.13 -2.98 -4.55
N PHE A 152 -12.09 -2.62 -3.69
CA PHE A 152 -13.36 -3.33 -3.60
C PHE A 152 -14.13 -3.27 -4.93
N VAL A 153 -14.29 -2.08 -5.52
CA VAL A 153 -14.97 -1.90 -6.81
C VAL A 153 -14.27 -2.72 -7.91
N LEU A 154 -12.94 -2.67 -7.97
CA LEU A 154 -12.16 -3.46 -8.92
C LEU A 154 -12.26 -4.97 -8.69
N SER A 155 -12.60 -5.39 -7.47
CA SER A 155 -12.76 -6.81 -7.11
C SER A 155 -14.18 -7.35 -7.38
N ILE A 156 -15.15 -6.51 -7.70
CA ILE A 156 -16.53 -6.93 -8.01
C ILE A 156 -16.62 -8.04 -9.07
N PRO A 157 -15.81 -8.06 -10.15
CA PRO A 157 -15.84 -9.14 -11.15
C PRO A 157 -15.65 -10.55 -10.57
N TYR A 158 -15.09 -10.71 -9.38
CA TYR A 158 -15.00 -12.00 -8.70
C TYR A 158 -16.37 -12.63 -8.35
N VAL A 159 -17.45 -11.85 -8.40
CA VAL A 159 -18.82 -12.36 -8.27
C VAL A 159 -19.13 -13.47 -9.30
N TYR A 160 -18.42 -13.50 -10.43
CA TYR A 160 -18.51 -14.57 -11.42
C TYR A 160 -18.30 -15.97 -10.82
N PHE A 161 -17.44 -16.08 -9.79
CA PHE A 161 -17.16 -17.35 -9.11
C PHE A 161 -18.15 -17.69 -7.99
N GLY A 162 -19.04 -16.75 -7.64
CA GLY A 162 -20.09 -16.97 -6.64
C GLY A 162 -20.45 -15.70 -5.86
N TRP A 163 -21.72 -15.55 -5.51
CA TRP A 163 -22.21 -14.39 -4.75
C TRP A 163 -21.62 -14.28 -3.34
N LYS A 164 -21.31 -15.42 -2.69
CA LYS A 164 -20.65 -15.46 -1.38
C LYS A 164 -19.29 -14.75 -1.38
N ILE A 165 -18.57 -14.78 -2.51
CA ILE A 165 -17.28 -14.09 -2.66
C ILE A 165 -17.46 -12.57 -2.63
N LEU A 166 -18.48 -12.06 -3.33
CA LEU A 166 -18.79 -10.63 -3.30
C LEU A 166 -19.16 -10.15 -1.89
N LEU A 167 -19.96 -10.93 -1.16
CA LEU A 167 -20.31 -10.63 0.23
C LEU A 167 -19.06 -10.65 1.14
N ALA A 168 -18.17 -11.63 0.97
CA ALA A 168 -16.92 -11.69 1.70
C ALA A 168 -16.00 -10.49 1.40
N HIS A 169 -15.90 -10.07 0.14
CA HIS A 169 -15.14 -8.89 -0.27
C HIS A 169 -15.73 -7.60 0.32
N PHE A 170 -17.06 -7.50 0.35
CA PHE A 170 -17.73 -6.35 0.94
C PHE A 170 -17.50 -6.27 2.46
N ALA A 171 -17.66 -7.40 3.16
CA ALA A 171 -17.38 -7.50 4.58
C ALA A 171 -15.91 -7.16 4.89
N ALA A 172 -14.99 -7.71 4.10
CA ALA A 172 -13.58 -7.43 4.21
C ALA A 172 -13.24 -5.96 3.94
N ALA A 173 -13.89 -5.30 2.96
CA ALA A 173 -13.68 -3.88 2.69
C ALA A 173 -14.12 -3.02 3.88
N ILE A 174 -15.28 -3.32 4.49
CA ILE A 174 -15.77 -2.63 5.70
C ILE A 174 -14.81 -2.85 6.87
N TYR A 175 -14.35 -4.08 7.09
CA TYR A 175 -13.36 -4.39 8.12
C TYR A 175 -12.02 -3.67 7.87
N ASN A 176 -11.59 -3.59 6.60
CA ASN A 176 -10.36 -2.90 6.23
C ASN A 176 -10.43 -1.40 6.53
N ILE A 177 -11.57 -0.78 6.23
CA ILE A 177 -11.84 0.64 6.51
C ILE A 177 -11.92 0.90 8.03
N GLY A 178 -12.66 0.05 8.74
CA GLY A 178 -13.00 0.29 10.15
C GLY A 178 -11.96 -0.16 11.17
N ILE A 179 -11.21 -1.23 10.89
CA ILE A 179 -10.26 -1.81 11.84
C ILE A 179 -8.84 -1.73 11.29
N ASN A 180 -8.58 -2.34 10.13
CA ASN A 180 -7.21 -2.49 9.65
C ASN A 180 -6.52 -1.15 9.36
N SER A 181 -7.27 -0.17 8.85
CA SER A 181 -6.76 1.20 8.63
C SER A 181 -6.28 1.87 9.92
N HIS A 182 -7.01 1.70 11.03
CA HIS A 182 -6.59 2.25 12.33
C HIS A 182 -5.43 1.48 12.94
N VAL A 183 -5.47 0.15 12.88
CA VAL A 183 -4.39 -0.72 13.38
C VAL A 183 -3.08 -0.41 12.67
N ILE A 184 -3.12 -0.21 11.34
CA ILE A 184 -1.95 0.18 10.56
C ILE A 184 -1.43 1.55 10.96
N LEU A 185 -2.29 2.56 11.10
CA LEU A 185 -1.82 3.88 11.53
C LEU A 185 -1.21 3.82 12.92
N TYR A 186 -1.86 3.13 13.86
CA TYR A 186 -1.33 2.93 15.20
C TYR A 186 0.04 2.24 15.15
N GLY A 187 0.16 1.17 14.37
CA GLY A 187 1.41 0.46 14.13
C GLY A 187 2.51 1.33 13.51
N GLY A 188 2.14 2.24 12.61
CA GLY A 188 3.04 3.23 12.02
C GLY A 188 3.70 4.14 13.05
N SER A 189 3.08 4.32 14.23
CA SER A 189 3.70 5.08 15.34
C SER A 189 4.95 4.41 15.92
N PHE A 190 5.23 3.16 15.55
CA PHE A 190 6.41 2.39 15.93
C PHE A 190 7.46 2.30 14.82
N ASN A 191 7.19 2.84 13.64
CA ASN A 191 8.16 2.84 12.55
C ASN A 191 9.36 3.76 12.87
N ARG A 192 10.56 3.20 12.76
CA ARG A 192 11.84 3.89 13.02
C ARG A 192 12.86 3.74 11.90
N LYS A 193 12.51 3.06 10.81
CA LYS A 193 13.43 2.83 9.69
C LYS A 193 13.12 3.78 8.54
N LYS A 194 14.14 4.51 8.08
CA LYS A 194 14.10 5.30 6.86
C LYS A 194 13.91 4.40 5.63
N ILE A 195 13.24 4.93 4.61
CA ILE A 195 12.98 4.24 3.35
C ILE A 195 13.64 5.01 2.21
N ALA A 196 14.52 4.34 1.48
CA ALA A 196 15.09 4.86 0.24
C ALA A 196 14.03 4.84 -0.88
N LEU A 197 13.72 6.02 -1.44
CA LEU A 197 12.66 6.21 -2.45
C LEU A 197 13.13 5.97 -3.90
N ASP A 198 14.44 6.00 -4.11
CA ASP A 198 15.16 5.83 -5.37
C ASP A 198 15.37 4.35 -5.74
N GLN A 199 15.25 3.44 -4.79
CA GLN A 199 15.35 2.00 -5.01
C GLN A 199 13.99 1.38 -5.38
N LYS A 200 13.99 0.31 -6.17
CA LYS A 200 12.77 -0.45 -6.45
C LYS A 200 12.29 -1.19 -5.18
N ALA A 201 10.98 -1.38 -5.05
CA ALA A 201 10.40 -2.12 -3.92
C ALA A 201 10.63 -3.64 -4.05
N ALA A 202 10.69 -4.17 -5.27
CA ALA A 202 10.88 -5.60 -5.50
C ALA A 202 12.25 -6.06 -4.96
N PHE A 203 12.22 -7.05 -4.07
CA PHE A 203 13.39 -7.64 -3.38
C PHE A 203 14.19 -6.68 -2.48
N ASN A 204 13.64 -5.49 -2.18
CA ASN A 204 14.26 -4.56 -1.26
C ASN A 204 13.54 -4.59 0.10
N PHE A 205 14.14 -5.26 1.08
CA PHE A 205 13.65 -5.34 2.45
C PHE A 205 14.01 -4.11 3.32
N GLN A 206 14.62 -3.06 2.76
CA GLN A 206 14.89 -1.81 3.48
C GLN A 206 13.58 -1.21 4.01
N GLY A 207 13.54 -0.82 5.27
CA GLY A 207 12.32 -0.34 5.92
C GLY A 207 11.38 -1.44 6.40
N THR A 208 11.56 -2.70 5.96
CA THR A 208 10.87 -3.86 6.53
C THR A 208 11.63 -4.30 7.79
N GLY A 209 10.97 -4.22 8.94
CA GLY A 209 11.47 -4.68 10.22
C GLY A 209 10.42 -5.55 10.93
N ALA A 210 10.70 -5.89 12.20
CA ALA A 210 9.77 -6.68 13.01
C ALA A 210 8.39 -6.00 13.16
N VAL A 211 8.36 -4.67 13.21
CA VAL A 211 7.12 -3.88 13.31
C VAL A 211 6.15 -4.19 12.16
N GLN A 212 6.64 -4.28 10.92
CA GLN A 212 5.82 -4.60 9.74
C GLN A 212 5.19 -5.99 9.84
N TRP A 213 5.92 -6.99 10.35
CA TRP A 213 5.39 -8.34 10.53
C TRP A 213 4.41 -8.42 11.71
N ILE A 214 4.74 -7.76 12.82
CA ILE A 214 3.88 -7.69 14.02
C ILE A 214 2.55 -7.01 13.70
N ILE A 215 2.54 -6.03 12.80
CA ILE A 215 1.31 -5.38 12.35
C ILE A 215 0.65 -6.19 11.23
N GLY A 216 1.43 -6.63 10.24
CA GLY A 216 0.96 -7.29 9.02
C GLY A 216 0.24 -8.61 9.25
N LEU A 217 0.81 -9.48 10.09
CA LEU A 217 0.23 -10.80 10.34
C LEU A 217 -1.14 -10.72 11.02
N PRO A 218 -1.33 -9.97 12.13
CA PRO A 218 -2.65 -9.84 12.75
C PRO A 218 -3.73 -9.28 11.84
N LEU A 219 -3.42 -8.31 10.97
CA LEU A 219 -4.39 -7.70 10.05
C LEU A 219 -5.07 -8.72 9.13
N MET A 220 -4.32 -9.77 8.75
CA MET A 220 -4.81 -10.84 7.89
C MET A 220 -5.39 -12.00 8.71
N ILE A 221 -4.69 -12.39 9.78
CA ILE A 221 -5.01 -13.61 10.54
C ILE A 221 -6.20 -13.41 11.47
N VAL A 222 -6.31 -12.27 12.17
CA VAL A 222 -7.37 -12.03 13.16
C VAL A 222 -8.77 -12.11 12.53
N PRO A 223 -9.10 -11.36 11.45
CA PRO A 223 -10.43 -11.47 10.84
C PRO A 223 -10.67 -12.87 10.27
N MET A 224 -9.64 -13.54 9.76
CA MET A 224 -9.75 -14.91 9.24
C MET A 224 -10.08 -15.91 10.35
N ILE A 225 -9.42 -15.85 11.51
CA ILE A 225 -9.71 -16.72 12.65
C ILE A 225 -11.13 -16.48 13.16
N ILE A 226 -11.52 -15.22 13.35
CA ILE A 226 -12.87 -14.86 13.80
C ILE A 226 -13.90 -15.44 12.82
N PHE A 227 -13.69 -15.23 11.52
CA PHE A 227 -14.58 -15.74 10.49
C PHE A 227 -14.64 -17.27 10.47
N ALA A 228 -13.49 -17.96 10.48
CA ALA A 228 -13.42 -19.41 10.41
C ALA A 228 -14.13 -20.08 11.59
N ILE A 229 -13.92 -19.57 12.81
CA ILE A 229 -14.59 -20.07 14.02
C ILE A 229 -16.11 -19.91 13.89
N LEU A 230 -16.58 -18.72 13.53
CA LEU A 230 -18.03 -18.43 13.43
C LEU A 230 -18.70 -19.18 12.28
N ASN A 231 -18.01 -19.33 11.16
CA ASN A 231 -18.51 -20.07 10.01
C ASN A 231 -18.65 -21.56 10.34
N TYR A 232 -17.67 -22.12 11.05
CA TYR A 232 -17.70 -23.52 11.46
C TYR A 232 -18.76 -23.80 12.54
N LEU A 233 -18.90 -22.91 13.53
CA LEU A 233 -19.81 -23.11 14.66
C LEU A 233 -21.26 -22.70 14.39
N ILE A 234 -21.50 -21.76 13.47
CA ILE A 234 -22.82 -21.14 13.28
C ILE A 234 -23.26 -21.15 11.82
N SER A 235 -22.74 -20.24 11.00
CA SER A 235 -23.04 -20.14 9.56
C SER A 235 -22.20 -19.05 8.88
N PHE A 236 -22.13 -19.13 7.56
CA PHE A 236 -21.46 -18.14 6.71
C PHE A 236 -22.05 -16.74 6.89
N GLU A 237 -23.37 -16.63 6.89
CA GLU A 237 -24.10 -15.37 6.94
C GLU A 237 -23.84 -14.65 8.27
N ILE A 238 -23.83 -15.39 9.39
CA ILE A 238 -23.57 -14.83 10.71
C ILE A 238 -22.09 -14.44 10.85
N ALA A 239 -21.17 -15.25 10.33
CA ALA A 239 -19.75 -14.91 10.32
C ALA A 239 -19.48 -13.62 9.52
N ILE A 240 -20.08 -13.48 8.33
CA ILE A 240 -20.01 -12.25 7.53
C ILE A 240 -20.59 -11.04 8.27
N ALA A 241 -21.78 -11.20 8.87
CA ALA A 241 -22.44 -10.13 9.60
C ALA A 241 -21.58 -9.63 10.78
N ILE A 242 -20.89 -10.53 11.49
CA ILE A 242 -19.99 -10.17 12.57
C ILE A 242 -18.76 -9.41 12.06
N ILE A 243 -18.15 -9.83 10.94
CA ILE A 243 -17.02 -9.09 10.34
C ILE A 243 -17.44 -7.67 9.93
N ILE A 244 -18.61 -7.52 9.32
CA ILE A 244 -19.20 -6.22 8.99
C ILE A 244 -19.41 -5.40 10.26
N ALA A 245 -20.03 -5.99 11.29
CA ALA A 245 -20.31 -5.30 12.55
C ALA A 245 -19.04 -4.79 13.22
N LEU A 246 -17.97 -5.60 13.25
CA LEU A 246 -16.66 -5.17 13.77
C LEU A 246 -16.09 -3.98 13.01
N GLY A 247 -16.15 -4.01 11.67
CA GLY A 247 -15.73 -2.87 10.85
C GLY A 247 -16.58 -1.63 11.10
N LEU A 248 -17.90 -1.76 11.20
CA LEU A 248 -18.80 -0.65 11.51
C LEU A 248 -18.54 -0.05 12.90
N VAL A 249 -18.25 -0.88 13.91
CA VAL A 249 -17.85 -0.41 15.25
C VAL A 249 -16.56 0.42 15.16
N GLY A 250 -15.57 -0.04 14.40
CA GLY A 250 -14.33 0.70 14.17
C GLY A 250 -14.55 2.04 13.45
N ILE A 251 -15.47 2.09 12.49
CA ILE A 251 -15.90 3.32 11.82
C ILE A 251 -16.60 4.27 12.81
N ALA A 252 -17.54 3.75 13.61
CA ALA A 252 -18.26 4.54 14.60
C ALA A 252 -17.32 5.15 15.66
N LEU A 253 -16.30 4.40 16.07
CA LEU A 253 -15.28 4.83 17.03
C LEU A 253 -14.14 5.63 16.40
N HIS A 254 -14.21 5.96 15.10
CA HIS A 254 -13.11 6.55 14.34
C HIS A 254 -12.51 7.78 15.03
N GLN A 255 -13.33 8.73 15.49
CA GLN A 255 -12.84 9.95 16.13
C GLN A 255 -12.01 9.65 17.38
N LYS A 256 -12.52 8.78 18.26
CA LYS A 256 -11.85 8.41 19.51
C LYS A 256 -10.53 7.70 19.24
N ILE A 257 -10.52 6.76 18.30
CA ILE A 257 -9.31 6.02 17.93
C ILE A 257 -8.29 6.95 17.29
N MET A 258 -8.70 7.86 16.40
CA MET A 258 -7.80 8.81 15.76
C MET A 258 -7.21 9.83 16.74
N SER A 259 -7.95 10.30 17.73
CA SER A 259 -7.40 11.15 18.80
C SER A 259 -6.32 10.40 19.58
N PHE A 260 -6.56 9.13 19.94
CA PHE A 260 -5.56 8.29 20.61
C PHE A 260 -4.31 8.07 19.76
N ILE A 261 -4.47 7.72 18.47
CA ILE A 261 -3.37 7.56 17.54
C ILE A 261 -2.58 8.87 17.41
N THR A 262 -3.26 10.00 17.26
CA THR A 262 -2.62 11.33 17.13
C THR A 262 -1.76 11.66 18.35
N ALA A 263 -2.29 11.44 19.56
CA ALA A 263 -1.52 11.63 20.80
C ALA A 263 -0.27 10.73 20.83
N ARG A 264 -0.38 9.48 20.37
CA ARG A 264 0.76 8.56 20.29
C ARG A 264 1.84 9.03 19.33
N TYR A 265 1.47 9.52 18.15
CA TYR A 265 2.41 10.10 17.19
C TYR A 265 3.09 11.35 17.72
N GLN A 266 2.33 12.23 18.40
CA GLN A 266 2.90 13.42 19.04
C GLN A 266 3.92 13.04 20.12
N ALA A 267 3.61 12.07 20.98
CA ALA A 267 4.50 11.59 22.04
C ALA A 267 5.79 10.94 21.52
N THR A 268 5.75 10.39 20.30
CA THR A 268 6.89 9.70 19.68
C THR A 268 7.57 10.51 18.58
N LYS A 269 7.11 11.74 18.33
CA LYS A 269 7.55 12.64 17.25
C LYS A 269 9.07 12.78 17.18
N TYR A 270 9.70 13.15 18.29
CA TYR A 270 11.15 13.40 18.32
C TYR A 270 11.97 12.14 18.09
N LYS A 271 11.53 10.99 18.65
CA LYS A 271 12.17 9.69 18.42
C LYS A 271 12.10 9.28 16.94
N MET A 272 11.02 9.63 16.24
CA MET A 272 10.91 9.39 14.79
C MET A 272 11.81 10.32 13.99
N ILE A 273 11.88 11.60 14.34
CA ILE A 273 12.75 12.58 13.66
C ILE A 273 14.20 12.11 13.75
N ASP A 274 14.67 11.77 14.95
CA ASP A 274 16.03 11.27 15.18
C ASP A 274 16.30 9.98 14.37
N ALA A 275 15.40 9.00 14.46
CA ALA A 275 15.55 7.74 13.74
C ALA A 275 15.52 7.87 12.20
N PHE A 276 14.87 8.89 11.65
CA PHE A 276 14.87 9.15 10.20
C PHE A 276 16.05 10.01 9.72
N ASP A 277 16.73 10.72 10.62
CA ASP A 277 17.96 11.47 10.32
C ASP A 277 19.18 10.53 10.22
N GLN A 278 19.11 9.37 10.87
CA GLN A 278 20.13 8.33 10.79
C GLN A 278 20.07 7.62 9.43
N ASP A 279 21.21 7.51 8.75
CA ASP A 279 21.36 6.61 7.62
C ASP A 279 21.59 5.18 8.15
N ASN A 280 20.84 4.21 7.61
CA ASN A 280 21.00 2.79 7.95
C ASN A 280 22.27 2.21 7.33
#